data_AF-A0A367RZD4-F1
#
_entry.id   AF-A0A367RZD4-F1
#
_cell.length_a   1.000
_cell.length_b   1.000
_cell.length_c   1.000
_cell.angle_alpha   90.00
_cell.angle_beta   90.00
_cell.angle_gamma   90.00
#
_symmetry.space_group_name_H-M   'P 1'
#
loop_
_entity.id
_entity.type
_entity.pdbx_description
1 polymer ?
#
loop_
_entity_poly.entity_id
_entity_poly.type
_entity_poly.pdbx_seq_one_letter_code
_entity_poly.pdbx_strand_id
1 'polypeptide(L)'
;MSSILRIKNIGTTIFKQTPIQSSDLKKSDPTYVAKAGELFFASAVDRDVKKYGGDHWKVTFENKLQPREGGVPIQTWLVFEGDVEEYRLVK
;
A
#
# COMPACT_ATOMS: atom_id res chain seq x y z
N MET A 1 -3.22 4.00 15.03
CA MET A 1 -4.58 3.56 15.38
C MET A 1 -4.94 2.54 14.32
N SER A 2 -5.34 1.32 14.71
CA SER A 2 -5.61 0.28 13.72
C SER A 2 -6.79 0.67 12.82
N SER A 3 -6.68 0.35 11.54
CA SER A 3 -7.69 0.61 10.53
C SER A 3 -7.74 -0.53 9.52
N ILE A 4 -8.84 -0.58 8.76
CA ILE A 4 -8.96 -1.48 7.62
C ILE A 4 -8.68 -0.67 6.36
N LEU A 5 -7.68 -1.09 5.58
CA LEU A 5 -7.42 -0.57 4.25
C LEU A 5 -8.12 -1.47 3.22
N ARG A 6 -9.01 -0.89 2.42
CA ARG A 6 -9.70 -1.57 1.32
C ARG A 6 -9.16 -1.10 -0.02
N ILE A 7 -8.95 -2.04 -0.93
CA ILE A 7 -8.67 -1.73 -2.34
C ILE A 7 -9.99 -1.41 -3.04
N LYS A 8 -10.17 -0.16 -3.47
CA LYS A 8 -11.39 0.29 -4.17
C LYS A 8 -11.23 0.35 -5.68
N ASN A 9 -9.99 0.35 -6.18
CA ASN A 9 -9.75 0.29 -7.62
C ASN A 9 -10.31 -1.02 -8.19
N ILE A 10 -11.02 -0.93 -9.33
CA ILE A 10 -11.64 -2.08 -10.03
C ILE A 10 -10.56 -3.00 -10.65
N GLY A 11 -9.35 -2.48 -10.86
CA GLY A 11 -8.20 -3.23 -11.36
C GLY A 11 -7.29 -3.79 -10.26
N THR A 12 -5.99 -3.68 -10.48
CA THR A 12 -4.95 -4.07 -9.52
C THR A 12 -4.27 -2.85 -8.94
N THR A 13 -4.04 -2.86 -7.64
CA THR A 13 -3.28 -1.84 -6.92
C THR A 13 -1.90 -2.39 -6.58
N ILE A 14 -0.87 -1.58 -6.85
CA ILE A 14 0.53 -1.94 -6.59
C ILE A 14 1.02 -1.17 -5.37
N PHE A 15 1.38 -1.94 -4.35
CA PHE A 15 2.17 -1.48 -3.21
C PHE A 15 3.65 -1.56 -3.56
N LYS A 16 4.41 -0.51 -3.24
CA LYS A 16 5.82 -0.34 -3.60
C LYS A 16 6.62 0.33 -2.48
N GLN A 17 7.94 0.32 -2.59
CA GLN A 17 8.83 0.92 -1.58
C GLN A 17 9.24 2.37 -1.90
N THR A 18 8.92 2.85 -3.11
CA THR A 18 9.28 4.19 -3.60
C THR A 18 8.05 4.91 -4.18
N PRO A 19 7.94 6.24 -4.01
CA PRO A 19 6.81 7.03 -4.50
C PRO A 19 6.99 7.42 -5.97
N ILE A 20 7.28 6.44 -6.83
CA ILE A 20 7.40 6.62 -8.29
C ILE A 20 6.26 5.92 -9.00
N GLN A 21 5.95 6.29 -10.24
CA GLN A 21 4.92 5.60 -11.00
C GLN A 21 5.28 4.14 -11.25
N SER A 22 4.28 3.27 -11.34
CA SER A 22 4.53 1.83 -11.48
C SER A 22 5.23 1.48 -12.79
N SER A 23 5.12 2.34 -13.82
CA SER A 23 5.86 2.26 -15.09
C SER A 23 7.37 2.43 -14.93
N ASP A 24 7.80 3.11 -13.86
CA ASP A 24 9.18 3.52 -13.65
C ASP A 24 9.91 2.58 -12.67
N LEU A 25 9.20 1.58 -12.13
CA LEU A 25 9.76 0.55 -11.26
C LEU A 25 10.68 -0.36 -12.06
N LYS A 26 11.85 -0.65 -11.47
CA LYS A 26 12.72 -1.71 -11.96
C LYS A 26 12.10 -3.05 -11.63
N LYS A 27 12.41 -4.06 -12.44
CA LYS A 27 11.94 -5.44 -12.20
C LYS A 27 12.37 -5.99 -10.82
N SER A 28 13.50 -5.51 -10.29
CA SER A 28 14.01 -5.90 -8.98
C SER A 28 13.33 -5.19 -7.80
N ASP A 29 12.52 -4.15 -8.06
CA ASP A 29 11.91 -3.39 -6.98
C ASP A 29 10.83 -4.22 -6.28
N PRO A 30 10.84 -4.30 -4.93
CA PRO A 30 9.83 -5.04 -4.20
C PRO A 30 8.45 -4.43 -4.46
N THR A 31 7.52 -5.27 -4.92
CA THR A 31 6.13 -4.91 -5.15
C THR A 31 5.20 -5.94 -4.54
N TYR A 32 4.03 -5.49 -4.10
CA TYR A 32 2.91 -6.35 -3.75
C TYR A 32 1.69 -5.93 -4.55
N VAL A 33 1.01 -6.91 -5.16
CA VAL A 33 -0.14 -6.67 -6.03
C VAL A 33 -1.40 -7.10 -5.29
N ALA A 34 -2.29 -6.15 -5.06
CA ALA A 34 -3.61 -6.40 -4.47
C ALA A 34 -4.71 -6.20 -5.52
N LYS A 35 -5.81 -6.93 -5.38
CA LYS A 35 -6.98 -6.86 -6.24
C LYS A 35 -8.09 -6.05 -5.59
N ALA A 36 -9.02 -5.60 -6.44
CA ALA A 36 -10.26 -4.96 -6.02
C ALA A 36 -10.96 -5.72 -4.89
N GLY A 37 -11.39 -5.00 -3.85
CA GLY A 37 -12.11 -5.56 -2.72
C GLY A 37 -11.26 -6.23 -1.65
N GLU A 38 -9.95 -6.42 -1.86
CA GLU A 38 -9.08 -6.94 -0.80
C GLU A 38 -9.04 -5.99 0.40
N LEU A 39 -8.98 -6.59 1.59
CA LEU A 39 -8.98 -5.91 2.89
C LEU A 39 -7.70 -6.24 3.64
N PHE A 40 -7.08 -5.21 4.21
CA PHE A 40 -5.87 -5.33 5.01
C PHE A 40 -6.06 -4.65 6.36
N PHE A 41 -5.53 -5.26 7.42
CA PHE A 41 -5.39 -4.59 8.70
C PHE A 41 -4.12 -3.75 8.70
N ALA A 42 -4.29 -2.44 8.84
CA ALA A 42 -3.21 -1.47 8.95
C ALA A 42 -3.08 -1.01 10.41
N SER A 43 -1.85 -1.02 10.93
CA SER A 43 -1.53 -0.45 12.25
C SER A 43 -1.36 1.08 12.20
N ALA A 44 -0.94 1.58 11.03
CA ALA A 44 -0.81 3.00 10.74
C ALA A 44 -1.01 3.31 9.25
N VAL A 45 -1.61 4.47 8.97
CA VAL A 45 -1.72 5.07 7.64
C VAL A 45 -1.33 6.55 7.74
N ASP A 46 -0.20 6.91 7.12
CA ASP A 46 0.23 8.30 6.95
C ASP A 46 -0.23 8.80 5.58
N ARG A 47 -1.00 9.89 5.59
CA ARG A 47 -1.67 10.49 4.43
C ARG A 47 -1.02 11.81 4.02
N ASP A 48 0.14 12.14 4.57
CA ASP A 48 0.90 13.32 4.19
C ASP A 48 1.55 13.10 2.81
N VAL A 49 0.73 13.20 1.77
CA VAL A 49 1.13 12.94 0.37
C VAL A 49 2.31 13.80 -0.08
N LYS A 50 2.51 14.98 0.52
CA LYS A 50 3.66 15.86 0.23
C LYS A 50 5.00 15.20 0.55
N LYS A 51 5.04 14.27 1.51
CA LYS A 51 6.24 13.47 1.83
C LYS A 51 6.46 12.31 0.88
N TYR A 52 5.44 11.92 0.11
CA TYR A 52 5.40 10.67 -0.64
C TYR A 52 5.00 10.89 -2.10
N GLY A 53 5.67 11.81 -2.80
CA GLY A 53 5.49 12.00 -4.24
C GLY A 53 4.24 12.77 -4.65
N GLY A 54 3.42 13.23 -3.70
CA GLY A 54 2.25 14.07 -3.95
C GLY A 54 0.93 13.29 -4.05
N ASP A 55 0.99 11.96 -4.23
CA ASP A 55 -0.19 11.12 -4.48
C ASP A 55 -0.12 9.73 -3.82
N HIS A 56 0.93 9.42 -3.02
CA HIS A 56 1.00 8.17 -2.26
C HIS A 56 0.68 8.36 -0.77
N TRP A 57 0.04 7.34 -0.20
CA TRP A 57 0.00 7.13 1.25
C TRP A 57 1.07 6.13 1.66
N LYS A 58 1.54 6.27 2.90
CA LYS A 58 2.39 5.27 3.55
C LYS A 58 1.55 4.43 4.50
N VAL A 59 1.52 3.13 4.26
CA VAL A 59 0.72 2.17 5.03
C VAL A 59 1.66 1.20 5.74
N THR A 60 1.45 1.00 7.03
CA THR A 60 2.11 -0.04 7.82
C THR A 60 1.08 -1.09 8.21
N PHE A 61 1.23 -2.31 7.69
CA PHE A 61 0.31 -3.42 7.94
C PHE A 61 0.56 -4.10 9.29
N GLU A 62 -0.47 -4.72 9.85
CA GLU A 62 -0.32 -5.56 11.05
C GLU A 62 0.50 -6.83 10.73
N ASN A 63 0.22 -7.45 9.58
CA ASN A 63 0.98 -8.58 9.05
C ASN A 63 1.86 -8.15 7.89
N LYS A 64 3.10 -8.67 7.82
CA LYS A 64 4.02 -8.40 6.71
C LYS A 64 3.48 -9.02 5.42
N LEU A 65 3.63 -8.30 4.31
CA LEU A 65 3.25 -8.76 2.98
C LEU A 65 4.48 -9.32 2.25
N GLN A 66 4.30 -10.43 1.55
CA GLN A 66 5.35 -11.09 0.77
C GLN A 66 5.46 -10.43 -0.62
N PRO A 67 6.61 -9.85 -1.01
CA PRO A 67 6.77 -9.28 -2.34
C PRO A 67 6.62 -10.32 -3.47
N ARG A 68 6.15 -9.87 -4.63
CA ARG A 68 5.84 -10.70 -5.81
C ARG A 68 7.04 -11.50 -6.33
N GLU A 69 8.19 -10.83 -6.48
CA GLU A 69 9.42 -11.44 -7.03
C GLU A 69 10.21 -12.24 -5.98
N GLY A 70 9.58 -12.57 -4.84
CA GLY A 70 10.24 -13.19 -3.69
C GLY A 70 11.02 -12.18 -2.84
N GLY A 71 11.69 -12.68 -1.80
CA GLY A 71 12.44 -11.85 -0.84
C GLY A 71 11.83 -11.84 0.57
N VAL A 72 12.29 -10.91 1.40
CA VAL A 72 11.86 -10.81 2.80
C VAL A 72 10.48 -10.13 2.89
N PRO A 73 9.53 -10.64 3.71
CA PRO A 73 8.27 -9.96 3.96
C PRO A 73 8.45 -8.52 4.45
N ILE A 74 7.69 -7.59 3.90
CA ILE A 74 7.78 -6.16 4.19
C ILE A 74 6.49 -5.67 4.85
N GLN A 75 6.63 -4.86 5.89
CA GLN A 75 5.49 -4.37 6.67
C GLN A 75 4.95 -3.03 6.18
N THR A 76 5.83 -2.17 5.67
CA THR A 76 5.49 -0.78 5.33
C THR A 76 5.62 -0.56 3.84
N TRP A 77 4.61 0.03 3.23
CA TRP A 77 4.49 0.20 1.79
C TRP A 77 3.94 1.58 1.44
N LEU A 78 4.22 2.01 0.22
CA LEU A 78 3.59 3.15 -0.42
C LEU A 78 2.54 2.67 -1.40
N VAL A 79 1.39 3.33 -1.41
CA VAL A 79 0.25 3.02 -2.28
C VAL A 79 -0.38 4.30 -2.80
N PHE A 80 -0.88 4.28 -4.03
CA PHE A 80 -1.56 5.43 -4.61
C PHE A 80 -2.87 5.69 -3.84
N GLU A 81 -3.10 6.92 -3.41
CA GLU A 81 -4.25 7.23 -2.56
C GLU A 81 -5.59 7.01 -3.26
N GLY A 82 -5.63 7.23 -4.59
CA GLY A 82 -6.83 7.04 -5.40
C GLY A 82 -7.28 5.58 -5.50
N ASP A 83 -6.42 4.63 -5.15
CA ASP A 83 -6.68 3.20 -5.26
C ASP A 83 -7.27 2.59 -3.99
N VAL A 84 -7.22 3.32 -2.88
CA VAL A 84 -7.56 2.79 -1.56
C VAL A 84 -8.61 3.61 -0.84
N GLU A 85 -9.25 2.97 0.13
CA GLU A 85 -10.10 3.60 1.13
C GLU A 85 -9.71 3.05 2.51
N GLU A 86 -9.81 3.87 3.54
CA GLU A 86 -9.49 3.46 4.90
C GLU A 86 -10.69 3.64 5.82
N TYR A 87 -11.03 2.58 6.54
CA TYR A 87 -12.03 2.57 7.58
C TYR A 87 -11.33 2.54 8.94
N ARG A 88 -11.40 3.65 9.67
CA ARG A 88 -10.85 3.73 11.04
C ARG A 88 -11.72 2.93 11.98
N LEU A 89 -11.11 2.05 12.77
CA LEU A 89 -11.80 1.31 13.81
C LEU A 89 -12.02 2.24 15.01
N VAL A 90 -13.25 2.69 15.21
CA VAL A 90 -13.65 3.42 16.42
C VAL A 90 -13.80 2.39 17.54
N LYS A 91 -13.13 2.64 18.67
CA LYS A 91 -13.34 1.86 19.90
C LYS A 91 -14.48 2.43 20.71
#